data_AF-L7FK17-F1
#
_entry.id   AF-L7FK17-F1
#
_cell.length_a   1.000
_cell.length_b   1.000
_cell.length_c   1.000
_cell.angle_alpha   90.00
_cell.angle_beta   90.00
_cell.angle_gamma   90.00
#
_symmetry.space_group_name_H-M   'P 1'
#
loop_
_entity.id
_entity.type
_entity.pdbx_description
1 polymer ?
#
loop_
_entity_poly.entity_id
_entity_poly.type
_entity_poly.pdbx_seq_one_letter_code
_entity_poly.pdbx_strand_id
1 'polypeptide(L)'
;MINGLYYIHIIFLTSGYQCDCTQINSSINNGFSPSKCTIFPNTRLYCFNNYFIFSIRILKFENVYILQNMEFTNNGDIYWQNINTTTLFENVSLIISCCLHFNKNLNIENGTVINVINNKTIFGLFSEAGDLNVTNPELNKPRIILWNSTYIHLNKNINGRRDFKILNPISNTKCFDVFSLNNQSNLDIRTTNDHISSLMFEYSYNFTDGKGVFDIK
;
A
#
# COMPACT_ATOMS: atom_id res chain seq x y z
N MET A 1 6.55 6.60 -57.40
CA MET A 1 7.62 6.97 -56.48
C MET A 1 6.99 7.54 -55.21
N ILE A 2 7.19 6.80 -54.11
CA ILE A 2 7.01 7.08 -52.67
C ILE A 2 5.97 8.14 -52.27
N ASN A 3 4.75 7.69 -51.93
CA ASN A 3 3.85 8.42 -51.02
C ASN A 3 4.31 8.17 -49.58
N GLY A 4 5.03 9.12 -49.00
CA GLY A 4 5.41 9.07 -47.59
C GLY A 4 4.24 9.50 -46.71
N LEU A 5 3.70 8.58 -45.91
CA LEU A 5 2.88 8.92 -44.75
C LEU A 5 3.76 9.67 -43.73
N TYR A 6 3.44 10.91 -43.43
CA TYR A 6 4.01 11.63 -42.29
C TYR A 6 3.15 11.36 -41.06
N TYR A 7 3.67 10.55 -40.13
CA TYR A 7 3.13 10.46 -38.78
C TYR A 7 3.53 11.72 -38.00
N ILE A 8 2.59 12.63 -37.78
CA ILE A 8 2.77 13.73 -36.83
C ILE A 8 2.40 13.19 -35.45
N HIS A 9 3.40 12.92 -34.61
CA HIS A 9 3.20 12.75 -33.18
C HIS A 9 3.10 14.11 -32.51
N ILE A 10 1.87 14.54 -32.21
CA ILE A 10 1.62 15.72 -31.38
C ILE A 10 1.76 15.26 -29.93
N ILE A 11 2.93 15.51 -29.33
CA ILE A 11 3.12 15.37 -27.89
C ILE A 11 2.48 16.60 -27.23
N PHE A 12 1.33 16.41 -26.59
CA PHE A 12 0.78 17.41 -25.68
C PHE A 12 1.64 17.42 -24.41
N LEU A 13 2.62 18.33 -24.35
CA LEU A 13 3.17 18.76 -23.07
C LEU A 13 2.10 19.60 -22.38
N THR A 14 1.29 18.95 -21.55
CA THR A 14 0.42 19.66 -20.63
C THR A 14 1.31 20.39 -19.63
N SER A 15 1.29 21.71 -19.69
CA SER A 15 1.96 22.59 -18.74
C SER A 15 1.26 22.52 -17.38
N GLY A 16 1.55 21.46 -16.63
CA GLY A 16 1.34 21.39 -15.19
C GLY A 16 2.71 21.36 -14.52
N TYR A 17 2.95 22.21 -13.53
CA TYR A 17 4.17 22.14 -12.72
C TYR A 17 4.12 20.87 -11.85
N GLN A 18 4.47 19.72 -12.43
CA GLN A 18 5.02 18.61 -11.69
C GLN A 18 6.36 19.12 -11.19
N CYS A 19 6.44 19.55 -9.92
CA CYS A 19 7.68 20.07 -9.36
C CYS A 19 8.82 19.13 -9.76
N ASP A 20 9.87 19.67 -10.40
CA ASP A 20 11.03 18.89 -10.89
C ASP A 20 11.62 18.09 -9.73
N CYS A 21 11.16 16.84 -9.61
CA CYS A 21 11.71 15.89 -8.68
C CYS A 21 13.00 15.37 -9.29
N THR A 22 14.12 15.94 -8.87
CA THR A 22 15.41 15.30 -9.12
C THR A 22 15.55 14.12 -8.15
N GLN A 23 15.88 12.96 -8.70
CA GLN A 23 16.08 11.70 -7.98
C GLN A 23 17.21 11.89 -6.95
N ILE A 24 16.92 11.81 -5.65
CA ILE A 24 17.97 11.91 -4.63
C ILE A 24 18.00 10.64 -3.76
N ASN A 25 18.67 9.61 -4.30
CA ASN A 25 19.15 8.42 -3.58
C ASN A 25 18.09 7.70 -2.70
N SER A 26 18.53 6.75 -1.86
CA SER A 26 17.67 5.75 -1.19
C SER A 26 17.22 6.10 0.24
N SER A 27 17.56 7.30 0.76
CA SER A 27 17.39 7.64 2.19
C SER A 27 16.73 9.00 2.41
N ILE A 28 15.84 9.07 3.40
CA ILE A 28 15.15 10.30 3.82
C ILE A 28 16.09 11.40 4.32
N ASN A 29 17.30 11.05 4.76
CA ASN A 29 18.32 12.03 5.18
C ASN A 29 18.83 12.88 4.00
N ASN A 30 18.54 12.46 2.77
CA ASN A 30 18.92 13.15 1.54
C ASN A 30 17.70 13.77 0.83
N GLY A 31 16.53 13.85 1.50
CA GLY A 31 15.30 14.37 0.91
C GLY A 31 15.46 15.82 0.43
N PHE A 32 14.98 16.08 -0.79
CA PHE A 32 14.99 17.41 -1.40
C PHE A 32 13.90 18.32 -0.84
N SER A 33 14.15 19.63 -0.84
CA SER A 33 13.13 20.67 -0.68
C SER A 33 12.95 21.36 -2.04
N PRO A 34 11.80 21.21 -2.72
CA PRO A 34 11.61 21.83 -4.03
C PRO A 34 11.67 23.36 -3.93
N SER A 35 12.62 23.95 -4.65
CA SER A 35 12.87 25.40 -4.67
C SER A 35 11.74 26.21 -5.32
N LYS A 36 10.80 25.55 -6.00
CA LYS A 36 9.70 26.18 -6.75
C LYS A 36 8.29 25.67 -6.42
N CYS A 37 8.13 24.67 -5.54
CA CYS A 37 6.78 24.42 -5.03
C CYS A 37 6.48 25.51 -4.01
N THR A 38 5.29 26.11 -4.07
CA THR A 38 4.78 26.99 -3.02
C THR A 38 4.99 26.30 -1.68
N ILE A 39 5.73 26.94 -0.78
CA ILE A 39 6.10 26.39 0.52
C ILE A 39 4.81 26.06 1.27
N PHE A 40 4.46 24.79 1.34
CA PHE A 40 3.52 24.31 2.34
C PHE A 40 4.36 24.07 3.60
N PRO A 41 4.27 24.92 4.64
CA PRO A 41 5.23 24.93 5.76
C PRO A 41 5.34 23.60 6.52
N ASN A 42 4.38 22.67 6.31
CA ASN A 42 4.32 21.37 6.96
C ASN A 42 4.24 20.17 5.99
N THR A 43 4.36 20.37 4.68
CA THR A 43 4.30 19.26 3.70
C THR A 43 5.66 19.07 3.04
N ARG A 44 6.21 17.86 3.15
CA ARG A 44 7.45 17.47 2.46
C ARG A 44 7.10 16.47 1.37
N LEU A 45 7.51 16.76 0.15
CA LEU A 45 7.41 15.83 -0.96
C LEU A 45 8.74 15.11 -1.11
N TYR A 46 8.69 13.79 -1.20
CA TYR A 46 9.86 12.95 -1.42
C TYR A 46 9.62 12.13 -2.67
N CYS A 47 10.61 12.14 -3.56
CA CYS A 47 10.62 11.32 -4.76
C CYS A 47 11.68 10.25 -4.58
N PHE A 48 11.24 9.00 -4.51
CA PHE A 48 12.08 7.85 -4.17
C PHE A 48 12.54 7.12 -5.42
N ASN A 49 13.66 6.42 -5.28
CA ASN A 49 14.05 5.38 -6.24
C ASN A 49 13.20 4.12 -6.06
N ASN A 50 13.50 3.03 -6.75
CA ASN A 50 12.84 1.72 -6.58
C ASN A 50 13.03 1.09 -5.17
N TYR A 51 13.59 1.83 -4.22
CA TYR A 51 13.95 1.39 -2.88
C TYR A 51 13.98 2.59 -1.92
N PHE A 52 13.32 2.46 -0.76
CA PHE A 52 13.27 3.49 0.27
C PHE A 52 13.48 2.91 1.66
N ILE A 53 14.37 3.57 2.42
CA ILE A 53 14.67 3.24 3.80
C ILE A 53 14.01 4.26 4.74
N PHE A 54 13.02 3.82 5.50
CA PHE A 54 12.41 4.59 6.57
C PHE A 54 13.41 4.87 7.71
N SER A 55 13.26 6.03 8.35
CA SER A 55 14.07 6.48 9.49
C SER A 55 13.20 6.68 10.71
N ILE A 56 13.73 6.39 11.90
CA ILE A 56 13.06 6.68 13.17
C ILE A 56 12.77 8.16 13.41
N ARG A 57 13.44 9.06 12.68
CA ARG A 57 13.25 10.51 12.79
C ARG A 57 11.91 10.95 12.21
N ILE A 58 11.35 10.19 11.26
CA ILE A 58 10.12 10.53 10.55
C ILE A 58 9.29 9.26 10.44
N LEU A 59 8.31 9.14 11.34
CA LEU A 59 7.43 7.97 11.44
C LEU A 59 6.04 8.18 10.83
N LYS A 60 5.79 9.35 10.24
CA LYS A 60 4.47 9.78 9.76
C LYS A 60 4.54 10.38 8.37
N PHE A 61 3.70 9.89 7.47
CA PHE A 61 3.58 10.29 6.08
C PHE A 61 2.11 10.51 5.75
N GLU A 62 1.76 11.63 5.11
CA GLU A 62 0.35 11.90 4.77
C GLU A 62 -0.06 11.15 3.50
N ASN A 63 0.64 11.40 2.39
CA ASN A 63 0.34 10.79 1.09
C ASN A 63 1.61 10.16 0.51
N VAL A 64 1.49 8.92 0.03
CA VAL A 64 2.56 8.20 -0.67
C VAL A 64 2.03 7.66 -1.99
N TYR A 65 2.72 7.99 -3.08
CA TYR A 65 2.35 7.58 -4.43
C TYR A 65 3.45 6.67 -4.99
N ILE A 66 3.08 5.45 -5.37
CA ILE A 66 4.00 4.44 -5.90
C ILE A 66 3.71 4.29 -7.39
N LEU A 67 4.58 4.90 -8.20
CA LEU A 67 4.46 4.97 -9.66
C LEU A 67 5.30 3.90 -10.38
N GLN A 68 6.17 3.21 -9.65
CA GLN A 68 7.07 2.19 -10.16
C GLN A 68 7.34 1.15 -9.08
N ASN A 69 7.93 0.02 -9.47
CA ASN A 69 8.27 -1.03 -8.53
C ASN A 69 9.13 -0.48 -7.38
N MET A 70 8.76 -0.85 -6.15
CA MET A 70 9.24 -0.21 -4.94
C MET A 70 9.51 -1.23 -3.85
N GLU A 71 10.57 -1.03 -3.07
CA GLU A 71 10.77 -1.73 -1.81
C GLU A 71 10.83 -0.73 -0.65
N PHE A 72 10.04 -1.01 0.38
CA PHE A 72 10.01 -0.30 1.64
C PHE A 72 10.72 -1.14 2.71
N THR A 73 11.80 -0.58 3.24
CA THR A 73 12.56 -1.17 4.35
C THR A 73 12.79 -0.13 5.45
N ASN A 74 13.46 -0.53 6.53
CA ASN A 74 14.02 0.40 7.51
C ASN A 74 15.45 -0.04 7.93
N ASN A 75 16.08 0.73 8.80
CA ASN A 75 17.46 0.51 9.24
C ASN A 75 17.65 -0.56 10.33
N GLY A 76 16.74 -1.53 10.50
CA GLY A 76 16.84 -2.50 11.60
C GLY A 76 15.88 -2.23 12.77
N ASP A 77 14.96 -1.29 12.62
CA ASP A 77 14.13 -0.77 13.71
C ASP A 77 12.74 -1.42 13.78
N ILE A 78 12.21 -1.54 15.00
CA ILE A 78 10.87 -2.12 15.23
C ILE A 78 9.72 -1.09 15.16
N TYR A 79 10.03 0.18 14.90
CA TYR A 79 9.03 1.24 14.90
C TYR A 79 8.12 1.19 13.67
N TRP A 80 6.82 1.23 13.92
CA TRP A 80 5.79 1.37 12.89
C TRP A 80 5.96 2.68 12.11
N GLN A 81 6.02 2.55 10.80
CA GLN A 81 5.95 3.65 9.86
C GLN A 81 4.48 3.88 9.51
N ASN A 82 3.99 5.08 9.77
CA ASN A 82 2.57 5.40 9.65
C ASN A 82 2.34 6.21 8.38
N ILE A 83 1.60 5.65 7.44
CA ILE A 83 1.16 6.34 6.23
C ILE A 83 -0.35 6.53 6.33
N ASN A 84 -0.86 7.72 6.05
CA ASN A 84 -2.30 7.96 6.04
C ASN A 84 -2.94 7.44 4.75
N THR A 85 -2.48 7.93 3.61
CA THR A 85 -3.00 7.54 2.30
C THR A 85 -1.85 7.01 1.43
N THR A 86 -2.04 5.83 0.86
CA THR A 86 -1.12 5.28 -0.15
C THR A 86 -1.90 4.95 -1.41
N THR A 87 -1.32 5.29 -2.56
CA THR A 87 -1.82 4.87 -3.88
C THR A 87 -0.72 4.17 -4.63
N LEU A 88 -0.97 2.92 -5.02
CA LEU A 88 -0.14 2.16 -5.92
C LEU A 88 -0.81 2.16 -7.30
N PHE A 89 -0.13 2.77 -8.28
CA PHE A 89 -0.63 2.89 -9.64
C PHE A 89 -0.55 1.57 -10.41
N GLU A 90 -1.19 1.49 -11.56
CA GLU A 90 -1.30 0.24 -12.32
C GLU A 90 0.04 -0.49 -12.57
N ASN A 91 0.01 -1.81 -12.49
CA ASN A 91 1.12 -2.73 -12.82
C ASN A 91 2.41 -2.51 -12.02
N VAL A 92 2.32 -1.92 -10.81
CA VAL A 92 3.48 -1.79 -9.91
C VAL A 92 3.53 -2.91 -8.89
N SER A 93 4.74 -3.22 -8.42
CA SER A 93 4.95 -4.09 -7.26
C SER A 93 5.55 -3.31 -6.10
N LEU A 94 4.95 -3.47 -4.91
CA LEU A 94 5.53 -2.98 -3.66
C LEU A 94 6.00 -4.17 -2.83
N ILE A 95 7.25 -4.14 -2.39
CA ILE A 95 7.79 -5.04 -1.36
C ILE A 95 7.81 -4.30 -0.04
N ILE A 96 7.22 -4.89 1.01
CA ILE A 96 7.26 -4.37 2.37
C ILE A 96 8.13 -5.31 3.21
N SER A 97 9.29 -4.82 3.63
CA SER A 97 10.24 -5.50 4.51
C SER A 97 10.50 -4.69 5.79
N CYS A 98 9.48 -3.97 6.28
CA CYS A 98 9.51 -3.20 7.51
C CYS A 98 8.15 -3.22 8.23
N CYS A 99 8.07 -2.66 9.45
CA CYS A 99 6.80 -2.46 10.14
C CYS A 99 6.04 -1.28 9.52
N LEU A 100 4.94 -1.53 8.81
CA LEU A 100 4.21 -0.51 8.07
C LEU A 100 2.73 -0.49 8.44
N HIS A 101 2.21 0.70 8.73
CA HIS A 101 0.83 0.95 9.09
C HIS A 101 0.18 1.93 8.12
N PHE A 102 -0.82 1.47 7.38
CA PHE A 102 -1.73 2.31 6.60
C PHE A 102 -2.92 2.71 7.48
N ASN A 103 -3.19 4.01 7.62
CA ASN A 103 -4.09 4.53 8.66
C ASN A 103 -5.45 5.01 8.16
N LYS A 104 -5.58 5.33 6.87
CA LYS A 104 -6.83 5.86 6.31
C LYS A 104 -7.24 5.18 5.02
N ASN A 105 -6.38 5.22 4.00
CA ASN A 105 -6.71 4.70 2.67
C ASN A 105 -5.50 3.98 2.06
N LEU A 106 -5.72 2.76 1.59
CA LEU A 106 -4.80 2.04 0.72
C LEU A 106 -5.49 1.80 -0.62
N ASN A 107 -5.02 2.45 -1.68
CA ASN A 107 -5.55 2.33 -3.03
C ASN A 107 -4.61 1.47 -3.88
N ILE A 108 -5.14 0.37 -4.42
CA ILE A 108 -4.41 -0.57 -5.26
C ILE A 108 -5.07 -0.59 -6.63
N GLU A 109 -4.39 -0.04 -7.63
CA GLU A 109 -4.87 -0.03 -9.01
C GLU A 109 -4.67 -1.39 -9.70
N ASN A 110 -5.13 -1.49 -10.95
CA ASN A 110 -5.16 -2.75 -11.67
C ASN A 110 -3.74 -3.31 -11.92
N GLY A 111 -3.61 -4.64 -11.88
CA GLY A 111 -2.33 -5.33 -12.12
C GLY A 111 -1.29 -5.20 -10.99
N THR A 112 -1.59 -4.44 -9.93
CA THR A 112 -0.66 -4.16 -8.84
C THR A 112 -0.61 -5.27 -7.79
N VAL A 113 0.54 -5.44 -7.15
CA VAL A 113 0.76 -6.40 -6.06
C VAL A 113 1.61 -5.83 -4.94
N ILE A 114 1.22 -6.10 -3.69
CA ILE A 114 1.99 -5.84 -2.49
C ILE A 114 2.49 -7.17 -1.95
N ASN A 115 3.80 -7.31 -1.79
CA ASN A 115 4.44 -8.47 -1.18
C ASN A 115 4.97 -8.07 0.19
N VAL A 116 4.41 -8.63 1.26
CA VAL A 116 4.91 -8.45 2.62
C VAL A 116 5.86 -9.59 2.92
N ILE A 117 7.16 -9.28 3.01
CA ILE A 117 8.22 -10.28 3.09
C ILE A 117 8.90 -10.22 4.46
N ASN A 118 9.01 -11.38 5.09
CA ASN A 118 9.88 -11.59 6.24
C ASN A 118 11.20 -12.20 5.80
N ASN A 119 12.19 -11.36 5.51
CA ASN A 119 13.54 -11.79 5.16
C ASN A 119 14.52 -11.71 6.35
N LYS A 120 14.06 -11.28 7.53
CA LYS A 120 14.85 -10.96 8.73
C LYS A 120 13.95 -11.01 9.97
N THR A 121 14.50 -11.42 11.11
CA THR A 121 13.83 -11.80 12.37
C THR A 121 12.77 -10.85 12.96
N ILE A 122 12.62 -9.62 12.45
CA ILE A 122 11.72 -8.57 12.96
C ILE A 122 10.95 -7.83 11.85
N PHE A 123 10.96 -8.33 10.60
CA PHE A 123 10.40 -7.64 9.44
C PHE A 123 9.25 -8.37 8.74
N GLY A 124 8.39 -7.58 8.09
CA GLY A 124 7.15 -8.07 7.47
C GLY A 124 5.92 -7.93 8.36
N LEU A 125 5.81 -6.86 9.16
CA LEU A 125 4.60 -6.55 9.90
C LEU A 125 3.76 -5.55 9.10
N PHE A 126 2.52 -5.93 8.78
CA PHE A 126 1.58 -5.10 8.02
C PHE A 126 0.40 -4.74 8.92
N SER A 127 0.03 -3.47 8.99
CA SER A 127 -1.18 -3.00 9.67
C SER A 127 -1.99 -2.14 8.73
N GLU A 128 -3.30 -2.35 8.70
CA GLU A 128 -4.25 -1.57 7.90
C GLU A 128 -5.43 -1.13 8.76
N ALA A 129 -5.76 0.15 8.65
CA ALA A 129 -6.92 0.80 9.23
C ALA A 129 -7.59 1.66 8.15
N GLY A 130 -8.92 1.75 8.20
CA GLY A 130 -9.69 2.48 7.19
C GLY A 130 -9.93 1.68 5.93
N ASP A 131 -9.92 2.36 4.79
CA ASP A 131 -10.51 1.90 3.54
C ASP A 131 -9.44 1.32 2.59
N LEU A 132 -9.53 0.02 2.31
CA LEU A 132 -8.77 -0.67 1.26
C LEU A 132 -9.59 -0.68 -0.04
N ASN A 133 -9.11 0.08 -1.02
CA ASN A 133 -9.68 0.20 -2.34
C ASN A 133 -8.88 -0.64 -3.34
N VAL A 134 -9.54 -1.58 -4.01
CA VAL A 134 -8.93 -2.39 -5.06
C VAL A 134 -9.67 -2.20 -6.37
N THR A 135 -8.97 -1.72 -7.39
CA THR A 135 -9.52 -1.58 -8.74
C THR A 135 -9.44 -2.91 -9.48
N ASN A 136 -10.56 -3.36 -10.07
CA ASN A 136 -10.66 -4.61 -10.84
C ASN A 136 -10.04 -5.82 -10.11
N PRO A 137 -10.52 -6.18 -8.91
CA PRO A 137 -10.05 -7.37 -8.21
C PRO A 137 -10.55 -8.63 -8.94
N GLU A 138 -9.73 -9.68 -8.94
CA GLU A 138 -10.00 -10.93 -9.66
C GLU A 138 -9.83 -12.13 -8.74
N LEU A 139 -10.55 -13.22 -9.01
CA LEU A 139 -10.37 -14.49 -8.32
C LEU A 139 -9.01 -15.12 -8.69
N ASN A 140 -8.36 -15.75 -7.72
CA ASN A 140 -7.01 -16.32 -7.79
C ASN A 140 -5.90 -15.31 -8.09
N LYS A 141 -6.17 -14.01 -7.90
CA LYS A 141 -5.19 -12.92 -8.09
C LYS A 141 -5.19 -11.97 -6.89
N PRO A 142 -4.75 -12.44 -5.72
CA PRO A 142 -4.66 -11.63 -4.51
C PRO A 142 -3.73 -10.43 -4.74
N ARG A 143 -4.11 -9.27 -4.20
CA ARG A 143 -3.35 -8.02 -4.34
C ARG A 143 -2.33 -7.81 -3.24
N ILE A 144 -2.54 -8.43 -2.08
CA ILE A 144 -1.64 -8.35 -0.93
C ILE A 144 -1.24 -9.78 -0.58
N ILE A 145 0.03 -10.10 -0.76
CA ILE A 145 0.59 -11.43 -0.55
C ILE A 145 1.51 -11.38 0.65
N LEU A 146 1.20 -12.17 1.68
CA LEU A 146 2.03 -12.32 2.86
C LEU A 146 2.95 -13.52 2.66
N TRP A 147 4.22 -13.25 2.37
CA TRP A 147 5.25 -14.26 2.17
C TRP A 147 6.19 -14.30 3.36
N ASN A 148 6.08 -15.37 4.15
CA ASN A 148 6.86 -15.59 5.37
C ASN A 148 6.62 -14.53 6.47
N SER A 149 5.77 -13.52 6.23
CA SER A 149 5.31 -12.54 7.21
C SER A 149 4.73 -13.26 8.42
N THR A 150 4.97 -12.71 9.61
CA THR A 150 4.44 -13.26 10.86
C THR A 150 3.18 -12.55 11.32
N TYR A 151 2.77 -11.44 10.70
CA TYR A 151 1.70 -10.61 11.23
C TYR A 151 1.04 -9.66 10.23
N ILE A 152 -0.31 -9.74 10.21
CA ILE A 152 -1.20 -8.73 9.69
C ILE A 152 -2.14 -8.22 10.81
N HIS A 153 -2.21 -6.90 10.98
CA HIS A 153 -3.16 -6.23 11.86
C HIS A 153 -4.24 -5.53 11.02
N LEU A 154 -5.43 -6.12 10.95
CA LEU A 154 -6.61 -5.42 10.41
C LEU A 154 -7.33 -4.76 11.56
N ASN A 155 -7.31 -3.42 11.63
CA ASN A 155 -7.79 -2.66 12.79
C ASN A 155 -9.31 -2.79 12.97
N LYS A 156 -9.78 -2.92 14.22
CA LYS A 156 -11.20 -2.95 14.56
C LYS A 156 -11.42 -2.39 15.97
N ASN A 157 -12.45 -1.58 16.21
CA ASN A 157 -12.84 -1.09 17.54
C ASN A 157 -11.71 -0.39 18.33
N ILE A 158 -10.74 0.24 17.65
CA ILE A 158 -9.70 1.02 18.32
C ILE A 158 -10.15 2.47 18.44
N ASN A 159 -10.23 2.98 19.66
CA ASN A 159 -10.60 4.37 19.90
C ASN A 159 -9.65 5.33 19.15
N GLY A 160 -10.23 6.27 18.40
CA GLY A 160 -9.49 7.24 17.60
C GLY A 160 -8.90 6.69 16.29
N ARG A 161 -9.20 5.45 15.90
CA ARG A 161 -8.83 4.87 14.59
C ARG A 161 -10.06 4.39 13.84
N ARG A 162 -9.94 4.36 12.50
CA ARG A 162 -10.98 3.80 11.64
C ARG A 162 -10.86 2.28 11.62
N ASP A 163 -11.99 1.61 11.64
CA ASP A 163 -12.04 0.17 11.38
C ASP A 163 -11.61 -0.12 9.95
N PHE A 164 -10.90 -1.23 9.77
CA PHE A 164 -10.56 -1.77 8.47
C PHE A 164 -11.82 -2.17 7.70
N LYS A 165 -11.87 -1.77 6.43
CA LYS A 165 -12.90 -2.13 5.47
C LYS A 165 -12.28 -2.32 4.10
N ILE A 166 -12.77 -3.31 3.37
CA ILE A 166 -12.52 -3.43 1.94
C ILE A 166 -13.71 -2.77 1.24
N LEU A 167 -13.46 -1.74 0.44
CA LEU A 167 -14.51 -1.15 -0.38
C LEU A 167 -14.61 -1.98 -1.66
N ASN A 168 -15.72 -2.70 -1.81
CA ASN A 168 -16.01 -3.42 -3.05
C ASN A 168 -16.11 -2.40 -4.19
N PRO A 169 -15.39 -2.57 -5.31
CA PRO A 169 -15.60 -1.73 -6.47
C PRO A 169 -17.08 -1.75 -6.87
N ILE A 170 -17.62 -0.56 -7.15
CA ILE A 170 -19.04 -0.35 -7.47
C ILE A 170 -19.44 -1.31 -8.59
N SER A 171 -20.52 -2.07 -8.36
CA SER A 171 -21.08 -3.05 -9.31
C SER A 171 -20.24 -4.32 -9.57
N ASN A 172 -19.21 -4.61 -8.76
CA ASN A 172 -18.54 -5.90 -8.85
C ASN A 172 -19.36 -7.00 -8.14
N THR A 173 -19.96 -7.87 -8.95
CA THR A 173 -20.74 -9.04 -8.51
C THR A 173 -19.94 -10.33 -8.49
N LYS A 174 -18.67 -10.30 -8.94
CA LYS A 174 -17.81 -11.48 -9.03
C LYS A 174 -17.07 -11.69 -7.71
N CYS A 175 -16.76 -12.94 -7.39
CA CYS A 175 -15.82 -13.27 -6.32
C CYS A 175 -14.42 -12.78 -6.68
N PHE A 176 -13.66 -12.34 -5.68
CA PHE A 176 -12.29 -11.86 -5.86
C PHE A 176 -11.46 -12.08 -4.60
N ASP A 177 -10.15 -12.15 -4.78
CA ASP A 177 -9.19 -12.30 -3.68
C ASP A 177 -8.49 -10.97 -3.42
N VAL A 178 -8.27 -10.67 -2.14
CA VAL A 178 -7.52 -9.46 -1.72
C VAL A 178 -6.23 -9.85 -1.04
N PHE A 179 -6.31 -10.71 -0.02
CA PHE A 179 -5.16 -11.20 0.73
C PHE A 179 -4.85 -12.64 0.37
N SER A 180 -3.56 -12.96 0.27
CA SER A 180 -3.05 -14.33 0.32
C SER A 180 -2.15 -14.46 1.54
N LEU A 181 -2.54 -15.36 2.44
CA LEU A 181 -1.84 -15.63 3.69
C LEU A 181 -1.13 -16.97 3.57
N ASN A 182 0.08 -17.08 4.10
CA ASN A 182 0.83 -18.33 4.12
C ASN A 182 0.64 -19.11 5.44
N ASN A 183 0.06 -18.51 6.48
CA ASN A 183 -0.29 -19.18 7.74
C ASN A 183 -1.51 -18.49 8.41
N GLN A 184 -2.41 -19.26 9.01
CA GLN A 184 -3.55 -18.70 9.78
C GLN A 184 -3.08 -17.79 10.93
N SER A 185 -1.93 -18.09 11.54
CA SER A 185 -1.34 -17.26 12.60
C SER A 185 -0.93 -15.87 12.12
N ASN A 186 -0.96 -15.58 10.82
CA ASN A 186 -0.72 -14.23 10.31
C ASN A 186 -1.78 -13.25 10.81
N LEU A 187 -3.04 -13.68 10.87
CA LEU A 187 -4.20 -12.84 11.17
C LEU A 187 -4.62 -12.86 12.65
N ASP A 188 -3.92 -13.64 13.47
CA ASP A 188 -4.29 -13.91 14.86
C ASP A 188 -3.06 -13.98 15.76
N ILE A 189 -2.73 -12.87 16.43
CA ILE A 189 -1.64 -12.86 17.41
C ILE A 189 -2.01 -12.27 18.78
N ARG A 190 -3.26 -11.83 19.00
CA ARG A 190 -3.66 -11.22 20.27
C ARG A 190 -5.10 -11.55 20.63
N THR A 191 -5.40 -11.59 21.92
CA THR A 191 -6.76 -11.84 22.46
C THR A 191 -7.58 -10.55 22.62
N THR A 192 -7.05 -9.40 22.19
CA THR A 192 -7.70 -8.09 22.31
C THR A 192 -8.72 -7.89 21.19
N ASN A 193 -9.86 -7.28 21.49
CA ASN A 193 -10.93 -7.02 20.49
C ASN A 193 -10.62 -5.84 19.54
N ASP A 194 -9.34 -5.51 19.39
CA ASP A 194 -8.82 -4.34 18.66
C ASP A 194 -8.43 -4.66 17.20
N HIS A 195 -8.77 -5.86 16.72
CA HIS A 195 -8.47 -6.32 15.38
C HIS A 195 -9.50 -7.32 14.87
N ILE A 196 -9.48 -7.55 13.56
CA ILE A 196 -10.21 -8.66 12.95
C ILE A 196 -9.38 -9.93 13.16
N SER A 197 -9.93 -10.89 13.90
CA SER A 197 -9.31 -12.19 14.13
C SER A 197 -9.81 -13.23 13.10
N SER A 198 -9.04 -14.31 12.95
CA SER A 198 -9.39 -15.43 12.06
C SER A 198 -10.79 -16.00 12.37
N LEU A 199 -11.17 -16.08 13.65
CA LEU A 199 -12.47 -16.56 14.13
C LEU A 199 -13.67 -15.71 13.65
N MET A 200 -13.44 -14.44 13.27
CA MET A 200 -14.53 -13.57 12.78
C MET A 200 -14.94 -13.89 11.34
N PHE A 201 -14.15 -14.66 10.60
CA PHE A 201 -14.44 -15.04 9.22
C PHE A 201 -15.23 -16.33 9.09
N GLU A 202 -15.17 -17.23 10.07
CA GLU A 202 -16.08 -18.37 10.17
C GLU A 202 -17.56 -17.90 10.25
N TYR A 203 -17.78 -16.67 10.71
CA TYR A 203 -19.07 -16.01 10.80
C TYR A 203 -19.10 -14.70 10.01
N SER A 204 -18.75 -14.77 8.71
CA SER A 204 -19.13 -13.79 7.65
C SER A 204 -19.20 -12.34 8.13
N TYR A 205 -18.03 -11.71 8.33
CA TYR A 205 -17.96 -10.28 8.64
C TYR A 205 -18.77 -9.45 7.62
N ASN A 206 -19.56 -8.49 8.12
CA ASN A 206 -20.44 -7.61 7.34
C ASN A 206 -19.63 -6.72 6.39
N PHE A 207 -19.27 -7.24 5.22
CA PHE A 207 -18.96 -6.40 4.07
C PHE A 207 -20.27 -5.75 3.61
N THR A 208 -20.25 -4.44 3.40
CA THR A 208 -21.45 -3.69 2.97
C THR A 208 -21.88 -4.03 1.54
N ASP A 209 -21.05 -4.77 0.79
CA ASP A 209 -21.39 -5.47 -0.44
C ASP A 209 -20.47 -6.70 -0.63
N GLY A 210 -21.05 -7.87 -0.94
CA GLY A 210 -20.34 -9.14 -1.14
C GLY A 210 -20.14 -9.98 0.14
N LYS A 211 -19.95 -11.30 0.00
CA LYS A 211 -19.52 -12.17 1.11
C LYS A 211 -18.02 -12.41 0.98
N GLY A 212 -17.24 -11.98 1.97
CA GLY A 212 -15.84 -12.37 2.09
C GLY A 212 -15.73 -13.79 2.65
N VAL A 213 -15.05 -14.67 1.93
CA VAL A 213 -14.73 -16.04 2.37
C VAL A 213 -13.21 -16.17 2.37
N PHE A 214 -12.64 -16.62 3.49
CA PHE A 214 -11.24 -17.07 3.53
C PHE A 214 -11.22 -18.55 3.18
N ASP A 215 -10.71 -18.89 2.00
CA ASP A 215 -10.36 -20.26 1.65
C ASP A 215 -8.92 -20.52 2.12
N ILE A 216 -8.77 -21.24 3.23
CA ILE A 216 -7.49 -21.78 3.67
C ILE A 216 -7.46 -23.22 3.16
N LYS A 217 -6.70 -23.47 2.08
CA LYS A 217 -6.41 -24.83 1.61
C LYS A 217 -5.35 -25.51 2.46
#